data_AF-A0A946YXD3-F1
#
_entry.id   AF-A0A946YXD3-F1
#
_cell.length_a   1.000
_cell.length_b   1.000
_cell.length_c   1.000
_cell.angle_alpha   90.00
_cell.angle_beta   90.00
_cell.angle_gamma   90.00
#
_symmetry.space_group_name_H-M   'P 1'
#
loop_
_entity.id
_entity.type
_entity.pdbx_description
1 polymer ?
#
loop_
_entity_poly.entity_id
_entity_poly.type
_entity_poly.pdbx_seq_one_letter_code
_entity_poly.pdbx_strand_id
1 'polypeptide(L)'
;MMERRFPKWSEIKPLVKMRAPGIGPEARLASAASVWDLRDIARKRTPRAPFDYTDGAADEEISIRRSREAYRRVEWKPRVLRDVSVVDMSTTLLGVPSAMPVAFAPTGFTRMMQHEGEWA
;
A
#
# COMPACT_ATOMS: atom_id res chain seq x y z
N MET A 1 -11.17 -33.93 -29.21
CA MET A 1 -11.21 -33.99 -27.73
C MET A 1 -9.87 -33.49 -27.23
N MET A 2 -9.78 -32.32 -26.57
CA MET A 2 -8.49 -31.79 -26.11
C MET A 2 -7.97 -32.63 -24.94
N GLU A 3 -6.85 -33.28 -25.14
CA GLU A 3 -6.17 -34.09 -24.13
C GLU A 3 -5.52 -33.13 -23.10
N ARG A 4 -6.01 -33.17 -21.85
CA ARG A 4 -5.49 -32.31 -20.79
C ARG A 4 -4.09 -32.76 -20.40
N ARG A 5 -3.07 -31.95 -20.72
CA ARG A 5 -1.69 -32.19 -20.28
C ARG A 5 -1.47 -31.59 -18.90
N PHE A 6 -1.08 -32.44 -17.95
CA PHE A 6 -0.59 -31.97 -16.66
C PHE A 6 0.83 -31.42 -16.81
N PRO A 7 1.12 -30.24 -16.24
CA PRO A 7 2.44 -29.62 -16.35
C PRO A 7 3.52 -30.46 -15.65
N LYS A 8 4.70 -30.56 -16.27
CA LYS A 8 5.82 -31.33 -15.73
C LYS A 8 6.52 -30.53 -14.63
N TRP A 9 6.95 -31.21 -13.57
CA TRP A 9 7.65 -30.55 -12.45
C TRP A 9 8.93 -29.83 -12.89
N SER A 10 9.64 -30.33 -13.91
CA SER A 10 10.80 -29.70 -14.50
C SER A 10 10.52 -28.32 -15.13
N GLU A 11 9.29 -28.10 -15.60
CA GLU A 11 8.85 -26.84 -16.21
C GLU A 11 8.35 -25.85 -15.15
N ILE A 12 7.77 -26.36 -14.05
CA ILE A 12 7.26 -25.55 -12.94
C ILE A 12 8.40 -25.10 -12.01
N LYS A 13 9.36 -25.98 -11.70
CA LYS A 13 10.44 -25.72 -10.73
C LYS A 13 11.18 -24.39 -10.94
N PRO A 14 11.59 -23.98 -12.17
CA PRO A 14 12.25 -22.69 -12.37
C PRO A 14 11.32 -21.48 -12.26
N LEU A 15 9.99 -21.67 -12.39
CA LEU A 15 8.99 -20.62 -12.24
C LEU A 15 8.60 -20.39 -10.76
N VAL A 16 8.80 -21.40 -9.91
CA VAL A 16 8.53 -21.32 -8.48
C VAL A 16 9.75 -20.72 -7.76
N LYS A 17 9.76 -19.39 -7.64
CA LYS A 17 10.70 -18.68 -6.76
C LYS A 17 10.11 -18.60 -5.35
N MET A 18 10.44 -19.58 -4.50
CA MET A 18 10.14 -19.47 -3.08
C MET A 18 11.11 -18.48 -2.42
N ARG A 19 10.57 -17.41 -1.83
CA ARG A 19 11.33 -16.50 -0.98
C ARG A 19 11.34 -17.06 0.44
N ALA A 20 12.53 -17.18 1.04
CA ALA A 20 12.62 -17.54 2.46
C ALA A 20 11.91 -16.46 3.31
N PRO A 21 11.14 -16.85 4.35
CA PRO A 21 10.53 -15.88 5.24
C PRO A 21 11.64 -15.05 5.91
N GLY A 22 11.60 -13.74 5.71
CA GLY A 22 12.52 -12.82 6.38
C GLY A 22 12.08 -12.56 7.81
N ILE A 23 13.04 -12.37 8.72
CA ILE A 23 12.81 -12.04 10.13
C ILE A 23 13.20 -10.57 10.36
N GLY A 24 12.43 -9.85 11.17
CA GLY A 24 12.76 -8.49 11.60
C GLY A 24 11.87 -7.39 11.02
N PRO A 25 12.17 -6.11 11.32
CA PRO A 25 11.37 -4.97 10.86
C PRO A 25 11.39 -4.78 9.34
N GLU A 26 12.56 -4.87 8.72
CA GLU A 26 12.74 -4.67 7.27
C GLU A 26 11.98 -5.72 6.45
N ALA A 27 12.11 -7.00 6.82
CA ALA A 27 11.41 -8.09 6.15
C ALA A 27 9.89 -7.92 6.20
N ARG A 28 9.37 -7.40 7.32
CA ARG A 28 7.95 -7.14 7.53
C ARG A 28 7.45 -5.98 6.66
N LEU A 29 8.19 -4.87 6.62
CA LEU A 29 7.87 -3.75 5.74
C LEU A 29 7.93 -4.17 4.27
N ALA A 30 8.95 -4.93 3.88
CA ALA A 30 9.11 -5.45 2.53
C ALA A 30 8.03 -6.48 2.12
N SER A 31 7.28 -7.02 3.08
CA SER A 31 6.14 -7.93 2.81
C SER A 31 4.81 -7.20 2.60
N ALA A 32 4.72 -5.90 2.90
CA ALA A 32 3.50 -5.13 2.70
C ALA A 32 3.30 -4.86 1.20
N ALA A 33 2.19 -5.33 0.65
CA ALA A 33 1.82 -5.09 -0.75
C ALA A 33 0.89 -3.87 -0.90
N SER A 34 0.28 -3.44 0.20
CA SER A 34 -0.67 -2.35 0.26
C SER A 34 -0.53 -1.52 1.54
N VAL A 35 -1.11 -0.33 1.54
CA VAL A 35 -1.23 0.50 2.74
C VAL A 35 -2.03 -0.18 3.86
N TRP A 36 -2.90 -1.14 3.52
CA TRP A 36 -3.65 -1.92 4.51
C TRP A 36 -2.75 -2.91 5.27
N ASP A 37 -1.76 -3.48 4.60
CA ASP A 37 -0.76 -4.34 5.25
C ASP A 37 0.10 -3.51 6.21
N LEU A 38 0.47 -2.29 5.81
CA LEU A 38 1.18 -1.34 6.69
C LEU A 38 0.34 -0.99 7.93
N ARG A 39 -0.97 -0.74 7.75
CA ARG A 39 -1.91 -0.53 8.85
C ARG A 39 -1.96 -1.73 9.80
N ASP A 40 -2.04 -2.95 9.28
CA ASP A 40 -2.08 -4.17 10.10
C ASP A 40 -0.77 -4.41 10.84
N ILE A 41 0.37 -4.08 10.22
CA ILE A 41 1.68 -4.07 10.88
C ILE A 41 1.70 -3.06 12.03
N ALA A 42 1.19 -1.85 11.81
CA ALA A 42 1.12 -0.81 12.84
C ALA A 42 0.23 -1.23 14.01
N ARG A 43 -0.96 -1.80 13.75
CA ARG A 43 -1.88 -2.29 14.80
C ARG A 43 -1.24 -3.29 15.75
N LYS A 44 -0.34 -4.13 15.25
CA LYS A 44 0.36 -5.15 16.05
C LYS A 44 1.49 -4.58 16.91
N ARG A 45 1.93 -3.34 16.67
CA ARG A 45 3.09 -2.73 17.34
C ARG A 45 2.74 -1.54 18.21
N THR A 46 1.67 -0.83 17.85
CA THR A 46 1.27 0.39 18.53
C THR A 46 0.32 0.05 19.67
N PRO A 47 0.46 0.67 20.86
CA PRO A 47 -0.55 0.56 21.90
C PRO A 47 -1.93 0.94 21.36
N ARG A 48 -2.97 0.29 21.88
CA ARG A 48 -4.33 0.39 21.34
C ARG A 48 -4.85 1.84 21.25
N ALA A 49 -4.70 2.63 22.30
CA ALA A 49 -5.23 3.99 22.32
C ALA A 49 -4.60 4.92 21.25
N PRO A 50 -3.26 4.99 21.10
CA PRO A 50 -2.63 5.65 19.96
C PRO A 50 -3.07 5.13 18.59
N PHE A 51 -3.19 3.80 18.42
CA PHE A 51 -3.64 3.23 17.16
C PHE A 51 -5.07 3.65 16.82
N ASP A 52 -5.99 3.51 17.77
CA ASP A 52 -7.41 3.87 17.61
C ASP A 52 -7.58 5.39 17.36
N TYR A 53 -6.73 6.23 17.94
CA TYR A 53 -6.68 7.67 17.64
C TYR A 53 -6.32 7.96 16.17
N THR A 54 -5.31 7.28 15.64
CA THR A 54 -4.82 7.53 14.27
C THR A 54 -5.70 6.86 13.21
N ASP A 55 -6.21 5.67 13.51
CA ASP A 55 -6.92 4.83 12.53
C ASP A 55 -8.44 5.09 12.51
N GLY A 56 -8.99 5.53 13.64
CA GLY A 56 -10.42 5.74 13.82
C GLY A 56 -10.94 7.02 13.14
N ALA A 57 -12.25 7.12 13.04
CA ALA A 57 -12.95 8.31 12.58
C ALA A 57 -14.10 8.69 13.52
N ALA A 58 -14.80 9.78 13.22
CA ALA A 58 -15.90 10.26 14.04
C ALA A 58 -17.06 9.25 14.11
N ASP A 59 -17.54 9.00 15.33
CA ASP A 59 -18.75 8.23 15.66
C ASP A 59 -18.79 6.87 14.94
N GLU A 60 -19.85 6.57 14.17
CA GLU A 60 -20.00 5.32 13.42
C GLU A 60 -19.10 5.19 12.18
N GLU A 61 -18.13 6.11 11.97
CA GLU A 61 -17.16 6.07 10.87
C GLU A 61 -17.78 6.07 9.45
N ILE A 62 -19.02 6.54 9.34
CA ILE A 62 -19.78 6.54 8.07
C ILE A 62 -19.04 7.36 7.01
N SER A 63 -18.50 8.52 7.37
CA SER A 63 -17.85 9.44 6.44
C SER A 63 -16.55 8.87 5.87
N ILE A 64 -15.69 8.26 6.69
CA ILE A 64 -14.44 7.65 6.19
C ILE A 64 -14.73 6.46 5.27
N ARG A 65 -15.77 5.67 5.56
CA ARG A 65 -16.24 4.59 4.68
C ARG A 65 -16.75 5.13 3.34
N ARG A 66 -17.54 6.21 3.35
CA ARG A 66 -18.03 6.88 2.13
C ARG A 66 -16.89 7.43 1.28
N SER A 67 -15.88 8.05 1.88
CA SER A 67 -14.71 8.58 1.16
C SER A 67 -13.96 7.46 0.42
N ARG A 68 -13.74 6.31 1.07
CA ARG A 68 -13.10 5.14 0.44
C ARG A 68 -13.95 4.56 -0.68
N GLU A 69 -15.25 4.48 -0.46
CA GLU A 69 -16.22 3.98 -1.44
C GLU A 69 -16.30 4.84 -2.70
N ALA A 70 -16.16 6.17 -2.56
CA ALA A 70 -16.15 7.08 -3.71
C ALA A 70 -15.06 6.72 -4.73
N TYR A 71 -13.85 6.35 -4.27
CA TYR A 71 -12.76 5.92 -5.15
C TYR A 71 -13.00 4.52 -5.75
N ARG A 72 -13.63 3.60 -5.00
CA ARG A 72 -13.91 2.24 -5.49
C ARG A 72 -14.90 2.21 -6.64
N ARG A 73 -15.76 3.22 -6.74
CA ARG A 73 -16.74 3.37 -7.83
C ARG A 73 -16.13 3.89 -9.13
N VAL A 74 -14.89 4.35 -9.10
CA VAL A 74 -14.20 4.83 -10.29
C VAL A 74 -13.63 3.64 -11.04
N GLU A 75 -14.12 3.42 -12.25
CA GLU A 75 -13.62 2.37 -13.14
C GLU A 75 -12.59 2.92 -14.12
N TRP A 76 -11.58 2.10 -14.42
CA TRP A 76 -10.55 2.44 -15.40
C TRP A 76 -11.01 2.00 -16.79
N LYS A 77 -10.82 2.88 -17.78
CA LYS A 77 -10.87 2.51 -19.20
C LYS A 77 -9.43 2.42 -19.74
N PRO A 78 -8.74 1.27 -19.56
CA PRO A 78 -7.34 1.15 -19.95
C PRO A 78 -7.20 1.34 -21.46
N ARG A 79 -6.14 2.05 -21.86
CA ARG A 79 -5.74 2.18 -23.27
C ARG A 79 -4.65 1.16 -23.55
N VAL A 80 -4.94 0.22 -24.45
CA VAL A 80 -4.01 -0.85 -24.85
C VAL A 80 -3.10 -0.39 -26.01
N LEU A 81 -2.04 -1.15 -26.25
CA LEU A 81 -1.05 -0.89 -27.31
C LEU A 81 -0.43 0.51 -27.22
N ARG A 82 -0.16 0.96 -25.99
CA ARG A 82 0.59 2.18 -25.69
C ARG A 82 1.94 1.79 -25.13
N ASP A 83 2.99 2.43 -25.63
CA ASP A 83 4.31 2.29 -25.03
C ASP A 83 4.29 2.94 -23.64
N VAL A 84 4.52 2.11 -22.63
CA VAL A 84 4.61 2.47 -21.21
C VAL A 84 5.92 1.94 -20.62
N SER A 85 6.94 1.72 -21.46
CA SER A 85 8.28 1.28 -21.05
C SER A 85 8.94 2.26 -20.07
N VAL A 86 8.56 3.52 -20.13
CA VAL A 86 8.94 4.57 -19.18
C VAL A 86 7.67 5.28 -18.70
N VAL A 87 7.52 5.39 -17.38
CA VAL A 87 6.42 6.13 -16.74
C VAL A 87 7.04 7.20 -15.85
N ASP A 88 6.75 8.46 -16.14
CA ASP A 88 7.13 9.59 -15.30
C ASP A 88 5.94 10.01 -14.41
N MET A 89 6.15 10.01 -13.10
CA MET A 89 5.17 10.46 -12.11
C MET A 89 5.44 11.89 -11.63
N SER A 90 6.49 12.53 -12.13
CA SER A 90 6.83 13.89 -11.75
C SER A 90 5.73 14.87 -12.14
N THR A 91 5.54 15.90 -11.31
CA THR A 91 4.54 16.94 -11.54
C THR A 91 4.90 18.21 -10.78
N THR A 92 4.03 19.22 -10.86
CA THR A 92 4.16 20.45 -10.09
C THR A 92 2.97 20.55 -9.13
N LEU A 93 3.24 20.62 -7.83
CA LEU A 93 2.23 20.84 -6.80
C LEU A 93 2.40 22.26 -6.24
N LEU A 94 1.35 23.07 -6.33
CA LEU A 94 1.35 24.46 -5.83
C LEU A 94 2.54 25.31 -6.36
N GLY A 95 2.96 25.09 -7.61
CA GLY A 95 4.08 25.79 -8.23
C GLY A 95 5.47 25.22 -7.93
N VAL A 96 5.57 24.16 -7.13
CA VAL A 96 6.83 23.52 -6.74
C VAL A 96 6.98 22.15 -7.42
N PRO A 97 8.16 21.80 -7.94
CA PRO A 97 8.41 20.46 -8.48
C PRO A 97 8.18 19.36 -7.44
N SER A 98 7.52 18.29 -7.84
CA SER A 98 7.27 17.08 -7.04
C SER A 98 7.61 15.83 -7.85
N ALA A 99 8.23 14.84 -7.21
CA ALA A 99 8.56 13.57 -7.85
C ALA A 99 7.32 12.68 -8.10
N MET A 100 6.21 12.95 -7.41
CA MET A 100 4.95 12.19 -7.50
C MET A 100 3.73 13.10 -7.33
N PRO A 101 2.53 12.72 -7.84
CA PRO A 101 1.31 13.51 -7.71
C PRO A 101 0.60 13.27 -6.37
N VAL A 102 1.35 13.17 -5.27
CA VAL A 102 0.84 12.94 -3.91
C VAL A 102 1.63 13.78 -2.91
N ALA A 103 1.01 14.07 -1.77
CA ALA A 103 1.64 14.78 -0.66
C ALA A 103 1.18 14.18 0.67
N PHE A 104 1.98 14.39 1.73
CA PHE A 104 1.54 14.09 3.09
C PHE A 104 0.51 15.12 3.54
N ALA A 105 -0.66 14.65 3.94
CA ALA A 105 -1.62 15.48 4.64
C ALA A 105 -1.06 15.84 6.03
N PRO A 106 -1.35 17.05 6.57
CA PRO A 106 -0.92 17.42 7.90
C PRO A 106 -1.54 16.47 8.92
N THR A 107 -0.69 15.79 9.69
CA THR A 107 -1.07 14.87 10.75
C THR A 107 -0.41 15.30 12.05
N GLY A 108 -1.20 15.50 13.09
CA GLY A 108 -0.69 15.90 14.40
C GLY A 108 -0.43 14.69 15.30
N PHE A 109 0.42 14.88 16.30
CA PHE A 109 0.73 13.88 17.32
C PHE A 109 1.34 12.58 16.74
N THR A 110 2.15 12.69 15.69
CA THR A 110 2.80 11.50 15.09
C THR A 110 3.71 10.78 16.09
N ARG A 111 4.14 11.50 17.14
CA ARG A 111 4.90 10.93 18.27
C ARG A 111 4.20 9.77 18.99
N MET A 112 2.87 9.71 18.91
CA MET A 112 2.10 8.59 19.49
C MET A 112 2.26 7.29 18.68
N MET A 113 2.61 7.41 17.39
CA MET A 113 2.84 6.27 16.49
C MET A 113 4.32 5.89 16.38
N GLN A 114 5.23 6.86 16.54
CA GLN A 114 6.68 6.64 16.47
C GLN A 114 7.41 7.69 17.33
N HIS A 115 8.40 7.29 18.13
CA HIS A 115 9.00 8.14 19.18
C HIS A 115 9.72 9.44 18.76
N GLU A 116 10.24 9.53 17.53
CA GLU A 116 10.86 10.72 16.91
C GLU A 116 9.80 11.67 16.33
N GLY A 117 8.59 11.17 16.04
CA GLY A 117 7.47 11.97 15.58
C GLY A 117 7.70 12.56 14.20
N GLU A 118 7.41 13.86 14.04
CA GLU A 118 7.45 14.58 12.78
C GLU A 118 8.88 14.80 12.23
N TRP A 119 9.91 14.46 13.01
CA TRP A 119 11.32 14.58 12.60
C TRP A 119 11.88 13.35 11.87
N ALA A 120 11.23 12.19 12.01
CA ALA A 120 11.64 10.94 11.37
C ALA A 120 11.56 11.03 9.84
#